data_AF-A0AA88RU80-F1
#
_entry.id   AF-A0AA88RU80-F1
#
_cell.length_a   1.000
_cell.length_b   1.000
_cell.length_c   1.000
_cell.angle_alpha   90.00
_cell.angle_beta   90.00
_cell.angle_gamma   90.00
#
_symmetry.space_group_name_H-M   'P 1'
#
loop_
_entity.id
_entity.type
_entity.pdbx_description
1 polymer ?
#
loop_
_entity_poly.entity_id
_entity_poly.type
_entity_poly.pdbx_seq_one_letter_code
_entity_poly.pdbx_strand_id
1 'polypeptide(L)'
;VSLEHCPSEVFVHISATRCWEMVRERVNQEITKQHKLGKMKLPPLQPPGSLDGMEMFGFSSPAIVQVIQAMDRHRVCKGYWESRPFMQIPQHSQPQDSCANDQDNGKGQQFPAGVDSLVSGLFKKANPEELHALNSILSNNSLTSNRGLVSRLLNEEILKRPR
;
A
#
# COMPACT_ATOMS: atom_id res chain seq x y z
N VAL A 1 2.41 -15.07 18.71
CA VAL A 1 0.95 -15.37 18.68
C VAL A 1 0.63 -16.15 19.94
N SER A 2 -0.39 -15.75 20.69
CA SER A 2 -0.79 -16.38 21.95
C SER A 2 -2.22 -16.87 21.87
N LEU A 3 -2.54 -17.98 22.52
CA LEU A 3 -3.91 -18.48 22.61
C LEU A 3 -4.66 -17.77 23.75
N GLU A 4 -5.83 -17.19 23.47
CA GLU A 4 -6.58 -16.34 24.40
C GLU A 4 -6.88 -17.02 25.75
N HIS A 5 -7.26 -18.30 25.72
CA HIS A 5 -7.64 -19.08 26.90
C HIS A 5 -6.48 -19.94 27.46
N CYS A 6 -5.27 -19.80 26.91
CA CYS A 6 -4.08 -20.54 27.36
C CYS A 6 -2.84 -19.68 27.11
N PRO A 7 -2.58 -18.66 27.95
CA PRO A 7 -1.50 -17.70 27.72
C PRO A 7 -0.09 -18.32 27.78
N SER A 8 0.04 -19.53 28.34
CA SER A 8 1.28 -20.31 28.30
C SER A 8 1.60 -20.89 26.92
N GLU A 9 0.60 -21.05 26.06
CA GLU A 9 0.79 -21.56 24.71
C GLU A 9 1.02 -20.41 23.74
N VAL A 10 2.29 -20.27 23.34
CA VAL A 10 2.77 -19.19 22.46
C VAL A 10 3.52 -19.75 21.26
N PHE A 11 3.27 -19.15 20.10
CA PHE A 11 3.95 -19.43 18.84
C PHE A 11 4.80 -18.20 18.49
N VAL A 12 6.11 -18.38 18.47
CA VAL A 12 7.09 -17.30 18.32
C VAL A 12 8.00 -17.59 17.15
N HIS A 13 7.98 -16.70 16.17
CA HIS A 13 8.88 -16.70 15.03
C HIS A 13 9.01 -15.27 14.47
N ILE A 14 10.12 -14.96 13.79
CA ILE A 14 10.35 -13.62 13.21
C ILE A 14 9.38 -13.29 12.06
N SER A 15 8.90 -14.32 11.37
CA SER A 15 7.90 -14.21 10.29
C SER A 15 6.51 -14.48 10.82
N ALA A 16 5.58 -13.57 10.52
CA ALA A 16 4.16 -13.73 10.79
C ALA A 16 3.59 -14.97 10.08
N THR A 17 3.92 -15.19 8.80
CA THR A 17 3.53 -16.39 8.07
C THR A 17 3.94 -17.68 8.79
N ARG A 18 5.17 -17.76 9.28
CA ARG A 18 5.63 -18.94 10.06
C ARG A 18 4.90 -19.09 11.39
N CYS A 19 4.57 -18.01 12.08
CA CYS A 19 3.76 -18.11 13.30
C CYS A 19 2.39 -18.74 13.01
N TRP A 20 1.75 -18.35 11.91
CA TRP A 20 0.47 -18.94 11.50
C TRP A 20 0.59 -20.42 11.11
N GLU A 21 1.68 -20.81 10.46
CA GLU A 21 1.95 -22.21 10.15
C GLU A 21 2.07 -23.07 11.42
N MET A 22 2.77 -22.59 12.46
CA MET A 22 2.85 -23.30 13.74
C MET A 22 1.46 -23.46 14.40
N VAL A 23 0.62 -22.42 14.34
CA VAL A 23 -0.78 -22.51 14.81
C VAL A 23 -1.55 -23.57 14.03
N ARG A 24 -1.43 -23.59 12.70
CA ARG A 24 -2.07 -24.58 11.82
C ARG A 24 -1.64 -25.99 12.17
N GLU A 25 -0.34 -26.22 12.35
CA GLU A 25 0.22 -27.52 12.76
C GLU A 25 -0.35 -27.97 14.10
N ARG A 26 -0.39 -27.07 15.09
CA ARG A 26 -0.93 -27.37 16.41
C ARG A 26 -2.42 -27.70 16.38
N VAL A 27 -3.20 -26.99 15.56
CA VAL A 27 -4.63 -27.28 15.32
C VAL A 27 -4.80 -28.67 14.69
N ASN A 28 -4.00 -29.00 13.68
CA ASN A 28 -4.03 -30.32 13.04
C ASN A 28 -3.67 -31.46 14.01
N GLN A 29 -2.69 -31.23 14.89
CA GLN A 29 -2.35 -32.16 15.96
C GLN A 29 -3.52 -32.37 16.92
N GLU A 30 -4.23 -31.29 17.30
CA GLU A 30 -5.40 -31.40 18.16
C GLU A 30 -6.56 -32.13 17.48
N ILE A 31 -6.88 -31.80 16.22
CA ILE A 31 -7.91 -32.51 15.45
C ILE A 31 -7.59 -34.00 15.38
N THR A 32 -6.35 -34.36 15.04
CA THR A 32 -5.91 -35.76 14.99
C THR A 32 -6.03 -36.46 16.34
N LYS A 33 -5.63 -35.78 17.43
CA LYS A 33 -5.74 -36.30 18.80
C LYS A 33 -7.20 -36.55 19.19
N GLN A 34 -8.09 -35.59 18.92
CA GLN A 34 -9.52 -35.71 19.25
C GLN A 34 -10.20 -36.80 18.40
N HIS A 35 -9.81 -36.95 17.14
CA HIS A 35 -10.29 -38.03 16.27
C HIS A 35 -9.87 -39.41 16.81
N LYS A 36 -8.62 -39.57 17.26
CA LYS A 36 -8.13 -40.80 17.91
C LYS A 36 -8.87 -41.13 19.21
N LEU A 37 -9.40 -40.11 19.90
CA LEU A 37 -10.25 -40.27 21.09
C LEU A 37 -11.73 -40.55 20.74
N GLY A 38 -12.06 -40.76 19.46
CA GLY A 38 -13.41 -41.12 19.02
C GLY A 38 -14.37 -39.94 18.90
N LYS A 39 -13.90 -38.68 19.03
CA LYS A 39 -14.78 -37.53 18.79
C LYS A 39 -15.13 -37.43 17.31
N MET A 40 -16.42 -37.43 17.05
CA MET A 40 -17.02 -37.23 15.73
C MET A 40 -17.28 -35.73 15.47
N LYS A 41 -17.53 -35.36 14.22
CA LYS A 41 -17.85 -33.98 13.78
C LYS A 41 -16.75 -32.94 14.04
N LEU A 42 -15.49 -33.33 13.88
CA LEU A 42 -14.36 -32.40 13.94
C LEU A 42 -14.19 -31.67 12.61
N PRO A 43 -13.66 -30.43 12.61
CA PRO A 43 -13.24 -29.75 11.39
C PRO A 43 -12.19 -30.58 10.61
N PRO A 44 -12.11 -30.42 9.27
CA PRO A 44 -11.09 -31.07 8.48
C PRO A 44 -9.69 -30.55 8.83
N LEU A 45 -8.68 -31.39 8.61
CA LEU A 45 -7.28 -30.99 8.71
C LEU A 45 -7.00 -29.84 7.72
N GLN A 46 -6.24 -28.86 8.19
CA GLN A 46 -5.86 -27.67 7.45
C GLN A 46 -4.56 -27.96 6.68
N PRO A 47 -4.58 -28.09 5.34
CA PRO A 47 -3.39 -28.43 4.57
C PRO A 47 -2.35 -27.31 4.60
N PRO A 48 -1.06 -27.61 4.34
CA PRO A 48 -0.05 -26.58 4.12
C PRO A 48 -0.48 -25.58 3.04
N GLY A 49 -0.33 -24.29 3.32
CA GLY A 49 -0.71 -23.22 2.38
C GLY A 49 -2.21 -22.91 2.31
N SER A 50 -3.06 -23.50 3.16
CA SER A 50 -4.51 -23.26 3.15
C SER A 50 -4.89 -21.79 3.31
N LEU A 51 -4.13 -21.03 4.10
CA LEU A 51 -4.37 -19.62 4.34
C LEU A 51 -3.08 -18.92 4.75
N ASP A 52 -2.84 -17.73 4.20
CA ASP A 52 -1.62 -16.96 4.41
C ASP A 52 -1.63 -16.25 5.78
N GLY A 53 -0.50 -16.27 6.47
CA GLY A 53 -0.40 -15.68 7.80
C GLY A 53 -0.53 -14.15 7.80
N MET A 54 -0.13 -13.46 6.72
CA MET A 54 -0.31 -12.01 6.64
C MET A 54 -1.79 -11.65 6.53
N GLU A 55 -2.55 -12.45 5.77
CA GLU A 55 -4.00 -12.32 5.69
C GLU A 55 -4.69 -12.63 7.03
N MET A 56 -4.32 -13.73 7.70
CA MET A 56 -4.92 -14.07 9.00
C MET A 56 -4.75 -12.99 10.07
N PHE A 57 -3.57 -12.38 10.13
CA PHE A 57 -3.31 -11.31 11.08
C PHE A 57 -3.84 -9.95 10.60
N GLY A 58 -4.48 -9.90 9.43
CA GLY A 58 -5.07 -8.69 8.89
C GLY A 58 -4.06 -7.72 8.28
N PHE A 59 -2.78 -8.08 8.16
CA PHE A 59 -1.77 -7.21 7.55
C PHE A 59 -2.01 -6.97 6.05
N SER A 60 -2.79 -7.84 5.41
CA SER A 60 -3.26 -7.65 4.03
C SER A 60 -4.53 -6.79 3.93
N SER A 61 -5.18 -6.44 5.04
CA SER A 61 -6.40 -5.64 5.05
C SER A 61 -6.11 -4.20 4.60
N PRO A 62 -6.82 -3.66 3.59
CA PRO A 62 -6.61 -2.30 3.12
C PRO A 62 -6.70 -1.24 4.22
N ALA A 63 -7.64 -1.40 5.17
CA ALA A 63 -7.80 -0.46 6.29
C ALA A 63 -6.55 -0.44 7.21
N ILE A 64 -6.04 -1.62 7.56
CA ILE A 64 -4.84 -1.76 8.39
C ILE A 64 -3.61 -1.23 7.64
N VAL A 65 -3.46 -1.57 6.36
CA VAL A 65 -2.38 -1.08 5.50
C VAL A 65 -2.38 0.45 5.43
N GLN A 66 -3.55 1.08 5.23
CA GLN A 66 -3.66 2.54 5.18
C GLN A 66 -3.27 3.20 6.50
N VAL A 67 -3.68 2.63 7.64
CA VAL A 67 -3.28 3.16 8.96
C VAL A 67 -1.77 3.05 9.15
N ILE A 68 -1.17 1.89 8.85
CA ILE A 68 0.29 1.70 8.94
C ILE A 68 1.04 2.67 8.00
N GLN A 69 0.55 2.86 6.78
CA GLN A 69 1.10 3.82 5.83
C GLN A 69 1.02 5.26 6.35
N ALA A 70 -0.10 5.64 6.94
CA ALA A 70 -0.29 6.98 7.52
C ALA A 70 0.59 7.23 8.76
N MET A 71 1.05 6.16 9.42
CA MET A 71 2.04 6.26 10.50
C MET A 71 3.45 6.56 9.97
N ASP A 72 3.83 6.02 8.80
CA ASP A 72 5.13 6.32 8.14
C ASP A 72 5.08 7.59 7.27
N ARG A 73 4.78 8.73 7.90
CA ARG A 73 4.58 10.02 7.21
C ARG A 73 5.77 10.46 6.37
N HIS A 74 6.99 10.18 6.83
CA HIS A 74 8.22 10.57 6.16
C HIS A 74 8.75 9.49 5.20
N ARG A 75 7.99 8.39 5.03
CA ARG A 75 8.35 7.28 4.16
C ARG A 75 9.74 6.72 4.45
N VAL A 76 10.07 6.55 5.73
CA VAL A 76 11.38 6.07 6.19
C VAL A 76 11.61 4.64 5.72
N CYS A 77 10.54 3.84 5.57
CA CYS A 77 10.61 2.47 5.08
C CYS A 77 10.75 2.42 3.55
N LYS A 78 11.93 2.79 3.03
CA LYS A 78 12.18 2.94 1.57
C LYS A 78 11.77 1.72 0.75
N GLY A 79 12.21 0.52 1.16
CA GLY A 79 11.89 -0.72 0.43
C GLY A 79 10.38 -1.02 0.35
N TYR A 80 9.61 -0.64 1.36
CA TYR A 80 8.15 -0.76 1.31
C TYR A 80 7.54 0.19 0.27
N TRP A 81 7.94 1.46 0.27
CA TRP A 81 7.39 2.46 -0.65
C TRP A 81 7.87 2.30 -2.09
N GLU A 82 9.09 1.79 -2.30
CA GLU A 82 9.65 1.48 -3.62
C GLU A 82 9.02 0.24 -4.24
N SER A 83 8.66 -0.76 -3.42
CA SER A 83 8.02 -1.99 -3.89
C SER A 83 6.54 -1.82 -4.30
N ARG A 84 5.93 -0.67 -3.99
CA ARG A 84 4.55 -0.37 -4.39
C ARG A 84 4.54 0.68 -5.51
N PRO A 85 4.14 0.32 -6.75
CA PRO A 85 3.94 1.31 -7.80
C PRO A 85 2.85 2.28 -7.33
N PHE A 86 3.22 3.55 -7.10
CA PHE A 86 2.41 4.68 -6.66
C PHE A 86 0.92 4.38 -6.44
N MET A 87 0.60 3.64 -5.38
CA MET A 87 -0.78 3.41 -4.97
C MET A 87 -1.24 4.73 -4.36
N GLN A 88 -2.04 5.47 -5.14
CA GLN A 88 -2.69 6.69 -4.71
C GLN A 88 -3.52 6.36 -3.48
N ILE A 89 -3.15 6.95 -2.35
CA ILE A 89 -3.93 6.89 -1.12
C ILE A 89 -5.20 7.71 -1.43
N PRO A 90 -6.40 7.12 -1.45
CA PRO A 90 -7.62 7.91 -1.60
C PRO A 90 -7.74 8.76 -0.33
N GLN A 91 -7.48 10.05 -0.44
CA GLN A 91 -7.83 10.96 0.64
C GLN A 91 -9.35 11.02 0.72
N HIS A 92 -9.86 10.64 1.88
CA HIS A 92 -11.24 10.69 2.29
C HIS A 92 -11.87 12.02 1.87
N SER A 93 -12.69 11.98 0.82
CA SER A 93 -13.50 13.11 0.36
C SER A 93 -14.93 12.85 0.83
N GLN A 94 -15.50 13.86 1.51
CA GLN A 94 -16.85 13.88 2.05
C GLN A 94 -17.92 13.67 0.96
N PRO A 95 -19.14 13.24 1.34
CA PRO A 95 -20.19 12.92 0.38
C PRO A 95 -20.81 14.20 -0.18
N GLN A 96 -20.93 14.31 -1.50
CA GLN A 96 -21.71 15.34 -2.15
C GLN A 96 -22.66 14.70 -3.16
N ASP A 97 -23.94 14.98 -2.96
CA ASP A 97 -25.09 14.47 -3.70
C ASP A 97 -25.15 14.92 -5.18
N SER A 98 -25.92 14.14 -5.93
CA SER A 98 -26.75 14.53 -7.09
C SER A 98 -26.23 14.33 -8.54
N CYS A 99 -26.79 13.26 -9.13
CA CYS A 99 -27.46 13.06 -10.44
C CYS A 99 -26.79 13.32 -11.82
N ALA A 100 -26.64 12.20 -12.55
CA ALA A 100 -27.00 11.87 -13.95
C ALA A 100 -26.50 12.72 -15.15
N ASN A 101 -25.71 12.11 -16.07
CA ASN A 101 -26.19 11.68 -17.40
C ASN A 101 -25.16 10.79 -18.15
N ASP A 102 -25.68 9.96 -19.05
CA ASP A 102 -25.03 8.96 -19.93
C ASP A 102 -24.11 9.53 -21.05
N GLN A 103 -22.94 8.89 -21.29
CA GLN A 103 -22.51 8.24 -22.56
C GLN A 103 -20.97 8.09 -22.74
N ASP A 104 -20.59 6.86 -23.13
CA ASP A 104 -19.60 6.46 -24.15
C ASP A 104 -18.06 6.47 -23.89
N ASN A 105 -17.56 5.25 -23.63
CA ASN A 105 -16.42 4.53 -24.25
C ASN A 105 -14.97 5.11 -24.28
N GLY A 106 -14.05 4.37 -23.63
CA GLY A 106 -12.71 4.12 -24.18
C GLY A 106 -11.48 4.81 -23.56
N LYS A 107 -10.76 4.05 -22.71
CA LYS A 107 -9.30 4.12 -22.38
C LYS A 107 -8.70 5.45 -21.87
N GLY A 108 -8.26 5.41 -20.62
CA GLY A 108 -7.23 6.31 -20.09
C GLY A 108 -7.49 6.63 -18.63
N GLN A 109 -6.54 6.30 -17.76
CA GLN A 109 -6.59 6.58 -16.33
C GLN A 109 -6.89 8.07 -16.08
N GLN A 110 -8.09 8.37 -15.59
CA GLN A 110 -8.46 9.68 -15.09
C GLN A 110 -7.77 9.88 -13.74
N PHE A 111 -6.61 10.56 -13.77
CA PHE A 111 -6.16 11.42 -12.67
C PHE A 111 -7.17 12.58 -12.49
N PRO A 112 -7.10 13.34 -11.38
CA PRO A 112 -8.00 14.47 -11.17
C PRO A 112 -7.90 15.42 -12.36
N ALA A 113 -9.00 15.61 -13.08
CA ALA A 113 -9.09 16.17 -14.44
C ALA A 113 -8.52 17.60 -14.64
N GLY A 114 -7.96 18.21 -13.60
CA GLY A 114 -7.27 19.50 -13.67
C GLY A 114 -5.74 19.42 -13.65
N VAL A 115 -5.13 18.42 -13.01
CA VAL A 115 -3.67 18.45 -12.78
C VAL A 115 -2.91 18.00 -14.03
N ASP A 116 -3.36 16.94 -14.69
CA ASP A 116 -2.71 16.43 -15.90
C ASP A 116 -2.78 17.43 -17.06
N SER A 117 -3.90 18.16 -17.17
CA SER A 117 -4.06 19.19 -18.21
C SER A 117 -3.16 20.40 -17.93
N LEU A 118 -2.99 20.79 -16.66
CA LEU A 118 -2.07 21.85 -16.25
C LEU A 118 -0.60 21.45 -16.48
N VAL A 119 -0.23 20.23 -16.08
CA VAL A 119 1.13 19.69 -16.26
C VAL A 119 1.43 19.48 -17.75
N SER A 120 0.47 18.99 -18.53
CA SER A 120 0.58 18.92 -19.99
C SER A 120 0.74 20.31 -20.61
N GLY A 121 0.02 21.31 -20.11
CA GLY A 121 0.18 22.70 -20.51
C GLY A 121 1.56 23.28 -20.21
N LEU A 122 2.20 22.85 -19.11
CA LEU A 122 3.59 23.20 -18.79
C LEU A 122 4.56 22.51 -19.75
N PHE A 123 4.40 21.21 -20.01
CA PHE A 123 5.28 20.46 -20.91
C PHE A 123 5.19 20.96 -22.36
N LYS A 124 4.04 21.46 -22.79
CA LYS A 124 3.86 22.10 -24.11
C LYS A 124 4.62 23.42 -24.24
N LYS A 125 4.95 24.09 -23.12
CA LYS A 125 5.68 25.36 -23.10
C LYS A 125 7.19 25.19 -22.89
N ALA A 126 7.62 24.02 -22.40
CA ALA A 126 9.01 23.68 -22.21
C ALA A 126 9.63 23.16 -23.52
N ASN A 127 10.90 23.46 -23.75
CA ASN A 127 11.65 22.89 -24.88
C ASN A 127 12.12 21.44 -24.55
N PRO A 128 12.49 20.63 -25.56
CA PRO A 128 12.88 19.24 -25.30
C PRO A 128 14.14 19.14 -24.41
N GLU A 129 15.07 20.08 -24.50
CA GLU A 129 16.28 20.12 -23.66
C GLU A 129 15.95 20.32 -22.18
N GLU A 130 15.02 21.22 -21.86
CA GLU A 130 14.48 21.50 -20.52
C GLU A 130 13.73 20.28 -19.96
N LEU A 131 12.94 19.59 -20.80
CA LEU A 131 12.25 18.37 -20.41
C LEU A 131 13.22 17.23 -20.09
N HIS A 132 14.28 17.07 -20.90
CA HIS A 132 15.33 16.10 -20.64
C HIS A 132 16.12 16.43 -19.37
N ALA A 133 16.44 17.71 -19.13
CA ALA A 133 17.08 18.17 -17.91
C ALA A 133 16.20 17.88 -16.68
N LEU A 134 14.91 18.20 -16.74
CA LEU A 134 13.94 17.91 -15.68
C LEU A 134 13.86 16.40 -15.41
N ASN A 135 13.75 15.58 -16.45
CA ASN A 135 13.70 14.13 -16.32
C ASN A 135 14.99 13.55 -15.72
N SER A 136 16.16 14.09 -16.10
CA SER A 136 17.45 13.71 -15.53
C SER A 136 17.54 14.05 -14.04
N ILE A 137 17.05 15.22 -13.64
CA ILE A 137 17.01 15.64 -12.23
C ILE A 137 16.06 14.74 -11.41
N LEU A 138 14.91 14.37 -11.97
CA LEU A 138 13.94 13.48 -11.31
C LEU A 138 14.40 12.02 -11.23
N SER A 139 15.17 11.55 -12.20
CA SER A 139 15.62 10.16 -12.31
C SER A 139 16.91 9.87 -11.54
N ASN A 140 17.70 10.89 -11.18
CA ASN A 140 18.96 10.69 -10.47
C ASN A 140 18.75 10.45 -8.97
N ASN A 141 19.30 9.33 -8.47
CA ASN A 141 19.10 8.74 -7.14
C ASN A 141 19.49 9.59 -5.89
N SER A 142 19.89 10.86 -6.03
CA SER A 142 20.06 11.78 -4.88
C SER A 142 18.74 12.49 -4.55
N LEU A 143 17.73 11.69 -4.22
CA LEU A 143 16.32 12.09 -4.12
C LEU A 143 16.01 13.23 -3.11
N THR A 144 16.92 13.53 -2.18
CA THR A 144 16.69 14.53 -1.12
C THR A 144 17.19 15.91 -1.50
N SER A 145 18.40 16.01 -2.05
CA SER A 145 19.03 17.30 -2.39
C SER A 145 18.45 17.91 -3.66
N ASN A 146 18.27 17.10 -4.73
CA ASN A 146 17.82 17.60 -6.02
C ASN A 146 16.33 17.98 -6.03
N ARG A 147 15.49 17.20 -5.35
CA ARG A 147 14.06 17.50 -5.20
C ARG A 147 13.83 18.76 -4.37
N GLY A 148 14.64 18.98 -3.33
CA GLY A 148 14.62 20.20 -2.53
C GLY A 148 15.03 21.45 -3.32
N LEU A 149 16.02 21.31 -4.22
CA LEU A 149 16.45 22.40 -5.10
C LEU A 149 15.38 22.75 -6.14
N VAL A 150 14.78 21.75 -6.81
CA VAL A 150 13.69 21.99 -7.78
C VAL A 150 12.49 22.66 -7.12
N SER A 151 12.10 22.21 -5.92
CA SER A 151 11.00 22.82 -5.18
C SER A 151 11.31 24.28 -4.79
N ARG A 152 12.56 24.59 -4.45
CA ARG A 152 12.98 25.97 -4.13
C ARG A 152 12.93 26.88 -5.35
N LEU A 153 13.52 26.44 -6.46
CA LEU A 153 13.53 27.21 -7.71
C LEU A 153 12.12 27.45 -8.26
N LEU A 154 11.23 26.46 -8.17
CA LEU A 154 9.83 26.60 -8.56
C LEU A 154 9.10 27.64 -7.70
N ASN A 155 9.31 27.61 -6.38
CA ASN A 155 8.71 28.59 -5.47
C ASN A 155 9.23 30.00 -5.73
N GLU A 156 10.52 30.17 -6.02
CA GLU A 156 11.10 31.46 -6.41
C GLU A 156 10.50 31.99 -7.73
N GLU A 157 10.31 31.13 -8.72
CA GLU A 157 9.72 31.52 -10.01
C GLU A 157 8.23 31.87 -9.89
N ILE A 158 7.48 31.16 -9.03
CA ILE A 158 6.09 31.50 -8.70
C ILE A 158 6.00 32.87 -8.04
N LEU A 159 6.93 33.22 -7.15
CA LEU A 159 6.97 34.52 -6.48
C LEU A 159 7.36 35.67 -7.43
N LYS A 160 8.17 35.39 -8.47
CA LYS A 160 8.61 36.39 -9.46
C LYS A 160 7.54 36.73 -10.51
N ARG A 161 6.52 35.89 -10.66
CA ARG A 161 5.42 36.10 -11.64
C ARG A 161 4.15 36.49 -10.88
N PRO A 162 3.91 37.79 -10.62
CA PRO A 162 2.62 38.23 -10.09
C PRO A 162 1.51 37.84 -11.06
N ARG A 163 0.39 37.37 -10.51
CA ARG A 163 -0.78 36.93 -11.27
C ARG A 163 -1.45 38.08 -12.00
#